data_AF-B4K3S8-F1
#
_entry.id   AF-B4K3S8-F1
#
_cell.length_a   1.000
_cell.length_b   1.000
_cell.length_c   1.000
_cell.angle_alpha   90.00
_cell.angle_beta   90.00
_cell.angle_gamma   90.00
#
_symmetry.space_group_name_H-M   'P 1'
#
loop_
_entity.id
_entity.type
_entity.pdbx_description
1 polymer ?
#
loop_
_entity_poly.entity_id
_entity_poly.type
_entity_poly.pdbx_seq_one_letter_code
_entity_poly.pdbx_strand_id
1 'polypeptide(L)'
;MDGIIKQCAQVIFGPVCDYSLAAVSRITKYFNSEGTPLITVGGSTYDFEQKKTDCGDEFYMLLRTGMLSFESISELTINVMKQHNWSHSIFYYERDGQRNVAGLHTCFLMMKSLGRQMRNENMTFSQYPLEPNNTNRTEEMRREIGNKHSSKWTLLFKYKI
;
A
#
# COMPACT_ATOMS: atom_id res chain seq x y z
N MET A 1 -24.43 -10.87 12.13
CA MET A 1 -23.84 -9.80 12.97
C MET A 1 -24.25 -10.02 14.42
N ASP A 2 -24.25 -11.29 14.85
CA ASP A 2 -25.02 -11.67 16.02
C ASP A 2 -24.20 -11.59 17.31
N GLY A 3 -22.87 -11.68 17.21
CA GLY A 3 -21.98 -11.62 18.38
C GLY A 3 -21.91 -10.24 19.03
N ILE A 4 -21.81 -9.16 18.24
CA ILE A 4 -21.60 -7.79 18.76
C ILE A 4 -22.86 -7.28 19.48
N ILE A 5 -24.03 -7.49 18.88
CA ILE A 5 -25.31 -7.01 19.42
C ILE A 5 -25.79 -7.91 20.58
N LYS A 6 -25.54 -9.23 20.56
CA LYS A 6 -26.00 -10.14 21.63
C LYS A 6 -25.10 -10.15 22.87
N GLN A 7 -23.83 -9.71 22.77
CA GLN A 7 -22.87 -9.79 23.88
C GLN A 7 -22.43 -8.43 24.44
N CYS A 8 -23.10 -7.32 24.06
CA CYS A 8 -22.80 -5.97 24.54
C CYS A 8 -21.30 -5.61 24.41
N ALA A 9 -20.65 -5.96 23.30
CA ALA A 9 -19.23 -5.69 23.13
C ALA A 9 -18.97 -4.17 23.08
N GLN A 10 -18.12 -3.66 23.97
CA GLN A 10 -17.79 -2.24 24.06
C GLN A 10 -16.69 -1.80 23.10
N VAL A 11 -15.84 -2.73 22.64
CA VAL A 11 -14.70 -2.45 21.77
C VAL A 11 -14.41 -3.65 20.87
N ILE A 12 -13.92 -3.37 19.66
CA ILE A 12 -13.50 -4.39 18.69
C ILE A 12 -11.97 -4.32 18.53
N PHE A 13 -11.29 -5.45 18.64
CA PHE A 13 -9.86 -5.55 18.37
C PHE A 13 -9.61 -6.23 17.02
N GLY A 14 -8.85 -5.57 16.14
CA GLY A 14 -8.64 -5.99 14.76
C GLY A 14 -9.84 -5.68 13.85
N PRO A 15 -9.88 -6.20 12.60
CA PRO A 15 -8.88 -7.04 11.94
C PRO A 15 -7.54 -6.32 11.69
N VAL A 16 -6.49 -7.09 11.38
CA VAL A 16 -5.16 -6.53 11.05
C VAL A 16 -4.97 -6.36 9.54
N CYS A 17 -5.43 -7.32 8.73
CA CYS A 17 -5.26 -7.28 7.27
C CYS A 17 -6.12 -6.19 6.62
N ASP A 18 -5.57 -5.49 5.64
CA ASP A 18 -6.15 -4.25 5.10
C ASP A 18 -7.56 -4.45 4.50
N TYR A 19 -7.77 -5.51 3.70
CA TYR A 19 -9.08 -5.74 3.09
C TYR A 19 -10.18 -6.05 4.11
N SER A 20 -9.88 -6.91 5.08
CA SER A 20 -10.84 -7.26 6.13
C SER A 20 -11.10 -6.07 7.04
N LEU A 21 -10.04 -5.33 7.39
CA LEU A 21 -10.15 -4.14 8.22
C LEU A 21 -11.05 -3.10 7.55
N ALA A 22 -10.83 -2.80 6.26
CA ALA A 22 -11.65 -1.82 5.53
C ALA A 22 -13.14 -2.15 5.56
N ALA A 23 -13.50 -3.44 5.47
CA ALA A 23 -14.89 -3.86 5.54
C ALA A 23 -15.49 -3.62 6.93
N VAL A 24 -14.79 -4.04 7.99
CA VAL A 24 -15.29 -3.93 9.37
C VAL A 24 -15.29 -2.47 9.85
N SER A 25 -14.23 -1.71 9.59
CA SER A 25 -14.08 -0.33 10.06
C SER A 25 -15.11 0.64 9.49
N ARG A 26 -15.64 0.37 8.29
CA ARG A 26 -16.74 1.16 7.69
C ARG A 26 -18.05 1.03 8.44
N ILE A 27 -18.31 -0.16 8.97
CA ILE A 27 -19.61 -0.50 9.56
C ILE A 27 -19.65 -0.30 11.08
N THR A 28 -18.51 -0.18 11.74
CA THR A 28 -18.44 -0.07 13.20
C THR A 28 -19.09 1.20 13.74
N LYS A 29 -19.17 2.28 12.95
CA LYS A 29 -19.94 3.48 13.32
C LYS A 29 -21.45 3.28 13.39
N TYR A 30 -21.97 2.17 12.86
CA TYR A 30 -23.39 1.80 12.93
C TYR A 30 -23.67 0.72 13.99
N PHE A 31 -22.66 0.29 14.74
CA PHE A 31 -22.84 -0.69 15.81
C PHE A 31 -23.22 0.02 17.09
N ASN A 32 -24.30 -0.43 17.75
CA ASN A 32 -24.87 0.26 18.92
C ASN A 32 -25.35 1.69 18.57
N SER A 33 -25.97 2.39 19.52
CA SER A 33 -26.52 3.73 19.29
C SER A 33 -25.46 4.80 19.00
N GLU A 34 -24.23 4.59 19.47
CA GLU A 34 -23.15 5.58 19.40
C GLU A 34 -21.97 5.12 18.52
N GLY A 35 -22.09 3.98 17.83
CA GLY A 35 -20.97 3.31 17.18
C GLY A 35 -20.14 2.49 18.19
N THR A 36 -19.22 1.69 17.69
CA THR A 36 -18.31 0.87 18.51
C THR A 36 -16.86 1.10 18.08
N PRO A 37 -15.97 1.53 18.98
CA PRO A 37 -14.58 1.76 18.63
C PRO A 37 -13.90 0.46 18.17
N LEU A 38 -13.09 0.58 17.12
CA LEU A 38 -12.27 -0.49 16.57
C LEU A 38 -10.80 -0.12 16.72
N ILE A 39 -10.07 -0.91 17.51
CA ILE A 39 -8.64 -0.73 17.76
C ILE A 39 -7.86 -1.81 17.02
N THR A 40 -6.87 -1.43 16.22
CA THR A 40 -6.04 -2.39 15.50
C THR A 40 -4.58 -1.98 15.44
N VAL A 41 -3.69 -2.97 15.41
CA VAL A 41 -2.26 -2.79 15.12
C VAL A 41 -1.96 -2.84 13.62
N GLY A 42 -2.97 -3.18 12.78
CA GLY A 42 -2.86 -3.23 11.33
C GLY A 42 -3.37 -1.96 10.64
N GLY A 43 -3.85 -2.12 9.40
CA GLY A 43 -4.30 -0.99 8.59
C GLY A 43 -3.13 -0.16 8.07
N SER A 44 -2.34 -0.77 7.17
CA SER A 44 -1.10 -0.19 6.68
C SER A 44 -1.31 0.76 5.50
N THR A 45 -2.39 0.63 4.73
CA THR A 45 -2.64 1.52 3.57
C THR A 45 -2.91 2.98 3.96
N TYR A 46 -2.62 3.89 3.02
CA TYR A 46 -2.86 5.33 3.18
C TYR A 46 -4.33 5.68 3.50
N ASP A 47 -5.30 4.83 3.11
CA ASP A 47 -6.73 5.07 3.35
C ASP A 47 -7.03 5.11 4.85
N PHE A 48 -6.30 4.32 5.64
CA PHE A 48 -6.43 4.31 7.10
C PHE A 48 -5.70 5.46 7.80
N GLU A 49 -5.07 6.37 7.07
CA GLU A 49 -4.43 7.58 7.61
C GLU A 49 -5.26 8.84 7.37
N GLN A 50 -6.24 8.77 6.45
CA GLN A 50 -7.11 9.90 6.14
C GLN A 50 -7.92 10.35 7.37
N LYS A 51 -8.40 11.60 7.33
CA LYS A 51 -9.24 12.24 8.36
C LYS A 51 -10.35 11.30 8.87
N LYS A 52 -10.53 11.29 10.19
CA LYS A 52 -11.51 10.43 10.92
C LYS A 52 -12.20 11.17 12.07
N THR A 53 -12.25 12.49 12.03
CA THR A 53 -12.74 13.30 13.16
C THR A 53 -14.23 13.55 13.09
N ASP A 54 -14.85 13.37 11.92
CA ASP A 54 -16.27 13.66 11.71
C ASP A 54 -17.04 12.33 11.53
N CYS A 55 -18.27 12.25 12.02
CA CYS A 55 -19.11 11.04 11.92
C CYS A 55 -19.35 10.57 10.46
N GLY A 56 -19.28 11.52 9.51
CA GLY A 56 -19.34 11.25 8.07
C GLY A 56 -18.13 10.49 7.53
N ASP A 57 -16.98 10.56 8.19
CA ASP A 57 -15.73 9.97 7.72
C ASP A 57 -15.84 8.44 7.62
N GLU A 58 -15.16 7.87 6.62
CA GLU A 58 -15.26 6.45 6.27
C GLU A 58 -14.85 5.52 7.42
N PHE A 59 -13.80 5.93 8.16
CA PHE A 59 -13.21 5.14 9.24
C PHE A 59 -13.31 5.84 10.59
N TYR A 60 -14.40 6.58 10.83
CA TYR A 60 -14.61 7.39 12.03
C TYR A 60 -14.30 6.65 13.36
N MET A 61 -14.67 5.36 13.45
CA MET A 61 -14.46 4.55 14.66
C MET A 61 -13.14 3.77 14.68
N LEU A 62 -12.24 3.98 13.73
CA LEU A 62 -10.97 3.26 13.63
C LEU A 62 -9.85 3.99 14.37
N LEU A 63 -9.29 3.34 15.39
CA LEU A 63 -8.04 3.71 16.04
C LEU A 63 -6.94 2.73 15.62
N ARG A 64 -5.87 3.24 15.02
CA ARG A 64 -4.66 2.45 14.75
C ARG A 64 -3.62 2.73 15.82
N THR A 65 -3.11 1.67 16.45
CA THR A 65 -2.02 1.72 17.42
C THR A 65 -0.68 1.25 16.82
N GLY A 66 -0.69 0.75 15.58
CA GLY A 66 0.52 0.38 14.86
C GLY A 66 1.36 1.60 14.47
N MET A 67 2.66 1.55 14.76
CA MET A 67 3.59 2.67 14.56
C MET A 67 3.98 2.92 13.09
N LEU A 68 3.83 1.94 12.20
CA LEU A 68 4.30 2.01 10.82
C LEU A 68 3.15 1.74 9.84
N SER A 69 2.94 2.68 8.93
CA SER A 69 2.07 2.54 7.77
C SER A 69 2.87 2.61 6.46
N PHE A 70 2.24 2.18 5.38
CA PHE A 70 2.77 2.41 4.04
C PHE A 70 2.85 3.89 3.70
N GLU A 71 2.06 4.75 4.34
CA GLU A 71 2.17 6.21 4.18
C GLU A 71 3.48 6.71 4.82
N SER A 72 3.76 6.38 6.08
CA SER A 72 5.02 6.81 6.74
C SER A 72 6.26 6.23 6.06
N ILE A 73 6.19 4.98 5.57
CA ILE A 73 7.30 4.37 4.80
C ILE A 73 7.52 5.12 3.48
N SER A 74 6.43 5.53 2.82
CA SER A 74 6.52 6.27 1.57
C SER A 74 7.10 7.68 1.78
N GLU A 75 6.73 8.34 2.87
CA GLU A 75 7.26 9.65 3.25
C GLU A 75 8.78 9.57 3.48
N LEU A 76 9.23 8.57 4.26
CA LEU A 76 10.65 8.31 4.47
C LEU A 76 11.37 8.07 3.13
N THR A 77 10.78 7.26 2.26
CA THR A 77 11.37 6.94 0.95
C THR A 77 11.52 8.20 0.09
N ILE A 78 10.49 9.04 0.03
CA ILE A 78 10.50 10.29 -0.73
C ILE A 78 11.54 11.26 -0.15
N ASN A 79 11.66 11.34 1.17
CA ASN A 79 12.66 12.20 1.82
C ASN A 79 14.10 11.77 1.44
N VAL A 80 14.38 10.47 1.40
CA VAL A 80 15.66 9.94 0.91
C VAL A 80 15.86 10.31 -0.56
N MET A 81 14.85 10.14 -1.41
CA MET A 81 14.93 10.52 -2.83
C MET A 81 15.22 12.01 -3.02
N LYS A 82 14.54 12.89 -2.27
CA LYS A 82 14.77 14.33 -2.29
C LYS A 82 16.20 14.69 -1.86
N GLN A 83 16.72 14.05 -0.81
CA GLN A 83 18.09 14.26 -0.35
C GLN A 83 19.13 13.93 -1.43
N HIS A 84 18.85 12.95 -2.29
CA HIS A 84 19.71 12.54 -3.39
C HIS A 84 19.34 13.16 -4.74
N ASN A 85 18.41 14.12 -4.80
CA ASN A 85 17.89 14.72 -6.04
C ASN A 85 17.34 13.70 -7.05
N TRP A 86 16.74 12.60 -6.59
CA TRP A 86 16.09 11.61 -7.44
C TRP A 86 14.62 11.98 -7.67
N SER A 87 14.24 12.18 -8.93
CA SER A 87 12.87 12.56 -9.33
C SER A 87 12.16 11.52 -10.21
N HIS A 88 12.87 10.47 -10.62
CA HIS A 88 12.39 9.42 -11.50
C HIS A 88 12.66 8.06 -10.86
N SER A 89 11.67 7.19 -10.79
CA SER A 89 11.82 5.86 -10.19
C SER A 89 11.07 4.75 -10.95
N ILE A 90 11.39 3.51 -10.61
CA ILE A 90 10.74 2.33 -11.15
C ILE A 90 10.31 1.44 -9.98
N PHE A 91 9.02 1.11 -9.91
CA PHE A 91 8.49 0.18 -8.93
C PHE A 91 8.48 -1.21 -9.54
N TYR A 92 9.28 -2.09 -8.98
CA TYR A 92 9.39 -3.49 -9.40
C TYR A 92 9.08 -4.38 -8.21
N TYR A 93 7.97 -5.11 -8.26
CA TYR A 93 7.43 -5.78 -7.07
C TYR A 93 6.59 -7.01 -7.41
N GLU A 94 6.57 -8.00 -6.51
CA GLU A 94 5.61 -9.10 -6.57
C GLU A 94 4.25 -8.64 -6.07
N ARG A 95 3.20 -8.71 -6.91
CA ARG A 95 1.89 -8.18 -6.54
C ARG A 95 1.32 -8.81 -5.25
N ASP A 96 1.45 -10.12 -5.13
CA ASP A 96 0.96 -10.93 -4.00
C ASP A 96 2.02 -11.20 -2.93
N GLY A 97 3.19 -10.57 -3.06
CA GLY A 97 4.30 -10.71 -2.14
C GLY A 97 3.97 -10.22 -0.73
N GLN A 98 4.73 -10.73 0.25
CA GLN A 98 4.68 -10.31 1.65
C GLN A 98 3.31 -10.42 2.32
N ARG A 99 2.51 -11.43 1.95
CA ARG A 99 1.16 -11.67 2.50
C ARG A 99 1.10 -11.70 4.04
N ASN A 100 2.19 -12.10 4.70
CA ASN A 100 2.27 -12.19 6.16
C ASN A 100 2.37 -10.82 6.86
N VAL A 101 2.52 -9.72 6.13
CA VAL A 101 2.66 -8.37 6.70
C VAL A 101 1.31 -7.68 6.85
N ALA A 102 0.57 -7.45 5.75
CA ALA A 102 -0.73 -6.77 5.78
C ALA A 102 -1.86 -7.57 5.09
N GLY A 103 -1.61 -8.84 4.79
CA GLY A 103 -2.55 -9.71 4.08
C GLY A 103 -2.35 -9.68 2.56
N LEU A 104 -3.42 -10.04 1.84
CA LEU A 104 -3.42 -10.10 0.38
C LEU A 104 -2.99 -8.76 -0.22
N HIS A 105 -2.16 -8.81 -1.27
CA HIS A 105 -1.68 -7.63 -2.00
C HIS A 105 -0.81 -6.64 -1.19
N THR A 106 -0.14 -7.06 -0.12
CA THR A 106 0.72 -6.18 0.70
C THR A 106 1.69 -5.34 -0.15
N CYS A 107 2.51 -5.97 -0.99
CA CYS A 107 3.47 -5.26 -1.85
C CYS A 107 2.77 -4.29 -2.83
N PHE A 108 1.65 -4.71 -3.44
CA PHE A 108 0.86 -3.84 -4.31
C PHE A 108 0.31 -2.61 -3.56
N LEU A 109 -0.24 -2.79 -2.37
CA LEU A 109 -0.78 -1.71 -1.56
C LEU A 109 0.32 -0.74 -1.09
N MET A 110 1.50 -1.26 -0.75
CA MET A 110 2.68 -0.44 -0.44
C MET A 110 3.09 0.42 -1.64
N MET A 111 3.23 -0.16 -2.83
CA MET A 111 3.60 0.57 -4.05
C MET A 111 2.52 1.57 -4.49
N LYS A 112 1.25 1.26 -4.24
CA LYS A 112 0.13 2.18 -4.46
C LYS A 112 0.22 3.41 -3.53
N SER A 113 0.55 3.21 -2.24
CA SER A 113 0.76 4.31 -1.28
C SER A 113 1.94 5.18 -1.69
N LEU A 114 3.08 4.57 -2.05
CA LEU A 114 4.26 5.31 -2.52
C LEU A 114 3.96 6.11 -3.80
N GLY A 115 3.31 5.47 -4.77
CA GLY A 115 2.91 6.13 -6.01
C GLY A 115 1.94 7.29 -5.80
N ARG A 116 1.05 7.21 -4.80
CA ARG A 116 0.17 8.33 -4.42
C ARG A 116 0.98 9.52 -3.93
N GLN A 117 1.90 9.30 -2.98
CA GLN A 117 2.70 10.41 -2.44
C GLN A 117 3.67 10.98 -3.47
N MET A 118 4.29 10.13 -4.30
CA MET A 118 5.15 10.60 -5.38
C MET A 118 4.40 11.52 -6.36
N ARG A 119 3.12 11.26 -6.65
CA ARG A 119 2.29 12.17 -7.45
C ARG A 119 2.06 13.51 -6.76
N ASN A 120 1.83 13.52 -5.44
CA ASN A 120 1.67 14.75 -4.67
C ASN A 120 2.94 15.63 -4.72
N GLU A 121 4.09 14.99 -4.91
CA GLU A 121 5.42 15.62 -5.00
C GLU A 121 5.87 15.89 -6.45
N ASN A 122 4.97 15.71 -7.44
CA ASN A 122 5.27 15.84 -8.88
C ASN A 122 6.46 14.98 -9.36
N MET A 123 6.68 13.83 -8.74
CA MET A 123 7.72 12.88 -9.15
C MET A 123 7.20 11.90 -10.21
N THR A 124 8.11 11.44 -11.08
CA THR A 124 7.79 10.49 -12.15
C THR A 124 8.10 9.06 -11.71
N PHE A 125 7.22 8.11 -12.03
CA PHE A 125 7.49 6.69 -11.80
C PHE A 125 6.79 5.79 -12.81
N SER A 126 7.33 4.59 -12.99
CA SER A 126 6.71 3.49 -13.75
C SER A 126 6.52 2.28 -12.85
N GLN A 127 5.47 1.49 -13.08
CA GLN A 127 5.16 0.31 -12.27
C GLN A 127 5.20 -0.96 -13.10
N TYR A 128 5.91 -1.97 -12.59
CA TYR A 128 6.08 -3.28 -13.21
C TYR A 128 5.85 -4.37 -12.16
N PRO A 129 4.61 -4.86 -11.99
CA PRO A 129 4.35 -6.02 -11.15
C PRO A 129 4.93 -7.28 -11.81
N LEU A 130 5.57 -8.12 -11.01
CA LEU A 130 6.15 -9.39 -11.46
C LEU A 130 5.08 -10.38 -11.93
N GLU A 131 5.38 -11.11 -13.01
CA GLU A 131 4.58 -12.26 -13.42
C GLU A 131 4.85 -13.44 -12.47
N PRO A 132 3.84 -13.99 -11.74
CA PRO A 132 4.08 -14.98 -10.70
C PRO A 132 4.80 -16.25 -11.17
N ASN A 133 4.47 -16.70 -12.39
CA ASN A 133 4.97 -17.98 -12.93
C ASN A 133 6.21 -17.84 -13.84
N ASN A 134 6.79 -16.64 -13.92
CA ASN A 134 7.98 -16.44 -14.74
C ASN A 134 9.25 -16.85 -13.99
N THR A 135 9.94 -17.87 -14.48
CA THR A 135 11.22 -18.34 -13.92
C THR A 135 12.42 -17.54 -14.45
N ASN A 136 12.29 -16.90 -15.61
CA ASN A 136 13.36 -16.12 -16.23
C ASN A 136 13.27 -14.63 -15.87
N ARG A 137 13.52 -14.34 -14.59
CA ARG A 137 13.47 -12.98 -14.01
C ARG A 137 14.46 -12.00 -14.64
N THR A 138 15.60 -12.50 -15.12
CA THR A 138 16.62 -11.67 -15.77
C THR A 138 16.11 -11.11 -17.09
N GLU A 139 15.45 -11.93 -17.92
CA GLU A 139 14.87 -11.46 -19.18
C GLU A 139 13.65 -10.57 -18.97
N GLU A 140 12.82 -10.86 -17.96
CA GLU A 140 11.71 -9.98 -17.56
C GLU A 140 12.22 -8.58 -17.19
N MET A 141 13.24 -8.49 -16.34
CA MET A 141 13.84 -7.21 -15.95
C MET A 141 14.50 -6.50 -17.12
N ARG A 142 15.19 -7.22 -18.01
CA ARG A 142 15.78 -6.65 -19.24
C ARG A 142 14.69 -6.10 -20.16
N ARG A 143 13.58 -6.81 -20.32
CA ARG A 143 12.46 -6.41 -21.19
C ARG A 143 11.71 -5.21 -20.63
N GLU A 144 11.34 -5.26 -19.35
CA GLU A 144 10.49 -4.24 -18.74
C GLU A 144 11.25 -2.99 -18.33
N ILE A 145 12.51 -3.13 -17.88
CA ILE A 145 13.31 -2.02 -17.38
C ILE A 145 14.46 -1.72 -18.33
N GLY A 146 15.31 -2.72 -18.59
CA GLY A 146 16.59 -2.53 -19.29
C GLY A 146 16.46 -1.90 -20.68
N ASN A 147 15.65 -2.47 -21.57
CA ASN A 147 15.55 -2.04 -22.96
C ASN A 147 14.85 -0.69 -23.13
N LYS A 148 13.92 -0.34 -22.23
CA LYS A 148 13.17 0.94 -22.26
C LYS A 148 13.98 2.10 -21.71
N HIS A 149 14.92 1.82 -20.81
CA HIS A 149 15.72 2.84 -20.12
C HIS A 149 17.22 2.80 -20.48
N SER A 150 17.67 1.87 -21.32
CA SER A 150 19.02 1.87 -21.89
C SER A 150 19.19 2.99 -22.92
N SER A 151 20.35 3.64 -22.92
CA SER A 151 20.68 4.64 -23.93
C SER A 151 20.68 4.02 -25.33
N LYS A 152 20.27 4.81 -26.34
CA LYS A 152 20.15 4.40 -27.76
C LYS A 152 21.43 3.73 -28.32
N TRP A 153 22.58 4.02 -27.70
CA TRP A 153 23.88 3.44 -28.05
C TRP A 153 24.01 1.95 -27.74
N THR A 154 23.33 1.41 -26.72
CA THR A 154 23.45 -0.01 -26.36
C THR A 154 22.62 -0.92 -27.27
N LEU A 155 21.51 -0.41 -27.84
CA LEU A 155 20.67 -1.15 -28.78
C LEU A 155 21.34 -1.34 -30.15
N LEU A 156 22.18 -0.39 -30.59
CA LEU A 156 22.94 -0.48 -31.85
C LEU A 156 24.03 -1.56 -31.82
N PHE A 157 24.59 -1.89 -30.65
CA PHE A 157 25.59 -2.97 -30.53
C PHE A 157 24.98 -4.38 -30.55
N LYS A 158 23.67 -4.52 -30.25
CA LYS A 158 23.00 -5.83 -30.26
C LYS A 158 22.58 -6.30 -31.67
N TYR A 159 22.52 -5.39 -32.64
CA TYR A 159 22.12 -5.68 -34.04
C TYR A 159 23.30 -5.62 -35.03
N LYS A 160 24.55 -5.70 -34.54
CA LYS A 160 25.75 -5.63 -35.37
C LYS A 160 26.71 -6.80 -35.11
N ILE A 161 26.16 -8.01 -35.07
CA ILE A 161 26.87 -9.30 -35.25
C ILE A 161 26.12 -10.06 -36.33
#